data_AF-D1CTM8-F1
#
_entry.id   AF-D1CTM8-F1
#
_cell.length_a   1.000
_cell.length_b   1.000
_cell.length_c   1.000
_cell.angle_alpha   90.00
_cell.angle_beta   90.00
_cell.angle_gamma   90.00
#
_symmetry.space_group_name_H-M   'P 1'
#
loop_
_entity.id
_entity.type
_entity.pdbx_description
1 polymer ?
#
loop_
_entity_poly.entity_id
_entity_poly.type
_entity_poly.pdbx_seq_one_letter_code
_entity_poly.pdbx_strand_id
1 'polypeptide(L)'
;PGYFKRVKEICDKYGVLLVLDEVFCGLGRTGTLHACEQDGVAPDFLTFAKGIAAGYQPIGATMVNEKIYQAIVSGSGTFKGGYTYSGHATACAAAIAVQKVLRGPGFLDHVKTTGNLLSARLNERFGQHPHVGDIRGRGMLMTVELVEDRSTKAPFAASQDLSSKIYQNAQARGLITHALTGTIDGYVGDHVVIARLVIVTSGNIDTIVELLGEATDAAV
;
A
#
# COMPACT_ATOMS: atom_id res chain seq x y z
N PRO A 1 4.56 -12.57 10.40
CA PRO A 1 4.09 -11.75 11.55
C PRO A 1 5.26 -11.44 12.50
N GLY A 2 5.32 -10.26 13.14
CA GLY A 2 6.34 -9.91 14.14
C GLY A 2 7.61 -9.22 13.64
N TYR A 3 7.78 -9.05 12.33
CA TYR A 3 8.96 -8.41 11.73
C TYR A 3 9.20 -6.99 12.27
N PHE A 4 8.22 -6.09 12.17
CA PHE A 4 8.38 -4.71 12.62
C PHE A 4 8.57 -4.59 14.14
N LYS A 5 7.95 -5.49 14.92
CA LYS A 5 8.19 -5.56 16.36
C LYS A 5 9.67 -5.85 16.64
N ARG A 6 10.24 -6.83 15.94
CA ARG A 6 11.67 -7.15 16.07
C ARG A 6 12.58 -6.01 15.63
N VAL A 7 12.24 -5.34 14.52
CA VAL A 7 12.97 -4.14 14.07
C VAL A 7 12.93 -3.06 15.14
N LYS A 8 11.77 -2.79 15.75
CA LYS A 8 11.63 -1.79 16.83
C LYS A 8 12.49 -2.14 18.05
N GLU A 9 12.49 -3.40 18.48
CA GLU A 9 13.35 -3.85 19.58
C GLU A 9 14.85 -3.63 19.30
N ILE A 10 15.29 -3.85 18.05
CA ILE A 10 16.66 -3.61 17.62
C ILE A 10 16.97 -2.11 17.64
N CYS A 11 16.08 -1.29 17.07
CA CYS A 11 16.19 0.17 17.09
C CYS A 11 16.32 0.70 18.52
N ASP A 12 15.47 0.23 19.44
CA ASP A 12 15.53 0.61 20.85
C ASP A 12 16.83 0.18 21.52
N LYS A 13 17.30 -1.05 21.27
CA LYS A 13 18.53 -1.57 21.85
C LYS A 13 19.76 -0.75 21.46
N TYR A 14 19.84 -0.30 20.20
CA TYR A 14 21.02 0.37 19.66
C TYR A 14 20.88 1.89 19.55
N GLY A 15 19.78 2.47 20.02
CA GLY A 15 19.53 3.91 19.91
C GLY A 15 19.35 4.39 18.46
N VAL A 16 18.91 3.51 17.57
CA VAL A 16 18.62 3.84 16.16
C VAL A 16 17.16 4.27 16.06
N LEU A 17 16.90 5.34 15.32
CA LEU A 17 15.55 5.85 15.13
C LEU A 17 14.78 5.02 14.10
N LEU A 18 13.56 4.62 14.42
CA LEU A 18 12.67 3.94 13.50
C LEU A 18 11.83 4.95 12.72
N VAL A 19 12.00 4.96 11.40
CA VAL A 19 11.16 5.70 10.47
C VAL A 19 10.28 4.70 9.72
N LEU A 20 8.96 4.87 9.78
CA LEU A 20 8.04 4.10 8.95
C LEU A 20 7.48 5.00 7.85
N ASP A 21 7.61 4.54 6.62
CA ASP A 21 7.01 5.17 5.44
C ASP A 21 5.64 4.57 5.17
N GLU A 22 4.61 5.36 5.46
CA GLU A 22 3.22 5.03 5.21
C GLU A 22 2.60 5.84 4.07
N VAL A 23 3.44 6.38 3.17
CA VAL A 23 2.98 7.17 2.03
C VAL A 23 2.01 6.37 1.16
N PHE A 24 2.21 5.06 1.00
CA PHE A 24 1.34 4.22 0.17
C PHE A 24 0.34 3.37 0.96
N CYS A 25 0.74 2.83 2.11
CA CYS A 25 -0.02 1.84 2.87
C CYS A 25 -0.84 2.41 4.04
N GLY A 26 -0.60 3.66 4.43
CA GLY A 26 -1.32 4.30 5.53
C GLY A 26 -2.68 4.85 5.13
N LEU A 27 -3.28 5.54 6.09
CA LEU A 27 -4.51 6.33 5.97
C LEU A 27 -5.70 5.52 5.48
N GLY A 28 -5.96 4.39 6.15
CA GLY A 28 -7.10 3.53 5.88
C GLY A 28 -6.86 2.46 4.83
N ARG A 29 -5.84 2.58 3.98
CA ARG A 29 -5.58 1.67 2.84
C ARG A 29 -5.57 0.19 3.24
N THR A 30 -4.94 -0.13 4.35
CA THR A 30 -4.76 -1.50 4.84
C THR A 30 -5.85 -1.95 5.83
N GLY A 31 -6.85 -1.11 6.12
CA GLY A 31 -7.95 -1.40 7.05
C GLY A 31 -7.81 -0.79 8.45
N THR A 32 -6.65 -0.24 8.79
CA THR A 32 -6.43 0.61 9.97
C THR A 32 -6.06 2.02 9.53
N LEU A 33 -6.12 3.01 10.44
CA LEU A 33 -5.73 4.36 10.06
C LEU A 33 -4.25 4.40 9.69
N HIS A 34 -3.38 3.85 10.53
CA HIS A 34 -1.98 3.61 10.20
C HIS A 34 -1.71 2.12 10.04
N ALA A 35 -0.92 1.73 9.03
CA ALA A 35 -0.60 0.34 8.77
C ALA A 35 0.17 -0.30 9.95
N CYS A 36 1.03 0.47 10.61
CA CYS A 36 1.84 0.03 11.74
C CYS A 36 1.00 -0.35 12.99
N GLU A 37 -0.26 0.10 13.09
CA GLU A 37 -1.20 -0.32 14.13
C GLU A 37 -1.41 -1.84 14.10
N GLN A 38 -1.47 -2.44 12.90
CA GLN A 38 -1.67 -3.89 12.73
C GLN A 38 -0.45 -4.70 13.15
N ASP A 39 0.73 -4.08 13.13
CA ASP A 39 1.98 -4.71 13.58
C ASP A 39 2.26 -4.43 15.07
N GLY A 40 1.43 -3.61 15.73
CA GLY A 40 1.59 -3.25 17.13
C GLY A 40 2.85 -2.43 17.42
N VAL A 41 3.27 -1.59 16.46
CA VAL A 41 4.51 -0.80 16.54
C VAL A 41 4.21 0.68 16.42
N ALA A 42 4.80 1.48 17.31
CA ALA A 42 4.86 2.93 17.19
C ALA A 42 6.30 3.35 16.79
N PRO A 43 6.48 4.04 15.65
CA PRO A 43 7.80 4.50 15.21
C PRO A 43 8.23 5.81 15.89
N ASP A 44 9.48 6.21 15.67
CA ASP A 44 9.96 7.53 16.05
C ASP A 44 9.49 8.61 15.07
N PHE A 45 9.47 8.25 13.78
CA PHE A 45 8.91 9.07 12.70
C PHE A 45 7.92 8.26 11.87
N LEU A 46 6.80 8.88 11.53
CA LEU A 46 5.82 8.31 10.59
C LEU A 46 5.59 9.30 9.44
N THR A 47 5.94 8.90 8.22
CA THR A 47 5.75 9.74 7.03
C THR A 47 4.52 9.30 6.25
N PHE A 48 3.74 10.26 5.76
CA PHE A 48 2.56 9.98 4.95
C PHE A 48 2.26 11.13 3.98
N ALA A 49 1.72 10.80 2.83
CA ALA A 49 1.24 11.75 1.82
C ALA A 49 0.04 11.10 1.12
N LYS A 50 -0.04 11.12 -0.22
CA LYS A 50 -1.06 10.44 -1.05
C LYS A 50 -2.48 10.48 -0.45
N GLY A 51 -2.85 9.47 0.34
CA GLY A 51 -4.14 9.33 1.01
C GLY A 51 -4.51 10.47 1.98
N ILE A 52 -3.56 11.28 2.45
CA ILE A 52 -3.81 12.36 3.43
C ILE A 52 -4.87 13.35 2.96
N ALA A 53 -4.84 13.69 1.67
CA ALA A 53 -5.81 14.52 0.99
C ALA A 53 -6.42 13.79 -0.22
N ALA A 54 -6.31 12.46 -0.28
CA ALA A 54 -6.82 11.60 -1.36
C ALA A 54 -6.51 12.10 -2.80
N GLY A 55 -5.39 12.81 -2.98
CA GLY A 55 -5.00 13.42 -4.26
C GLY A 55 -5.70 14.74 -4.63
N TYR A 56 -6.63 15.26 -3.81
CA TYR A 56 -7.31 16.53 -4.07
C TYR A 56 -6.38 17.75 -3.98
N GLN A 57 -5.38 17.69 -3.10
CA GLN A 57 -4.31 18.68 -2.99
C GLN A 57 -2.98 18.01 -2.65
N PRO A 58 -1.84 18.51 -3.18
CA PRO A 58 -0.52 18.02 -2.80
C PRO A 58 -0.23 18.36 -1.34
N ILE A 59 -0.11 17.33 -0.50
CA ILE A 59 0.34 17.46 0.88
C ILE A 59 0.98 16.17 1.34
N GLY A 60 2.06 16.33 2.11
CA GLY A 60 2.69 15.29 2.89
C GLY A 60 2.92 15.79 4.31
N ALA A 61 3.07 14.86 5.23
CA ALA A 61 3.34 15.15 6.63
C ALA A 61 4.31 14.11 7.19
N THR A 62 5.03 14.53 8.22
CA THR A 62 5.86 13.66 9.04
C THR A 62 5.43 13.89 10.48
N MET A 63 4.94 12.85 11.12
CA MET A 63 4.69 12.84 12.56
C MET A 63 5.94 12.36 13.28
N VAL A 64 6.17 12.93 14.46
CA VAL A 64 7.25 12.54 15.37
C VAL A 64 6.66 12.17 16.71
N ASN A 65 7.27 11.22 17.41
CA ASN A 65 6.87 10.90 18.78
C ASN A 65 7.35 11.97 19.78
N GLU A 66 6.87 11.85 21.02
CA GLU A 66 7.18 12.78 22.10
C GLU A 66 8.68 12.90 22.38
N LYS A 67 9.41 11.77 22.33
CA LYS A 67 10.86 11.75 22.58
C LYS A 67 11.62 12.65 21.59
N ILE A 68 11.27 12.58 20.31
CA ILE A 68 11.88 13.41 19.26
C ILE A 68 11.46 14.87 19.41
N TYR A 69 10.18 15.12 19.65
CA TYR A 69 9.67 16.46 19.90
C TYR A 69 10.43 17.14 21.06
N GLN A 70 10.56 16.46 22.20
CA GLN A 70 11.26 16.98 23.37
C GLN A 70 12.74 17.21 23.13
N ALA A 71 13.40 16.36 22.33
CA ALA A 71 14.80 16.57 21.95
C ALA A 71 15.00 17.87 21.16
N ILE A 72 14.05 18.23 20.28
CA ILE A 72 14.09 19.49 19.52
C ILE A 72 13.81 20.67 20.45
N VAL A 73 12.74 20.60 21.24
CA VAL A 73 12.30 21.69 22.12
C VAL A 73 13.35 21.99 23.20
N SER A 74 13.89 20.96 23.84
CA SER A 74 14.90 21.10 24.91
C SER A 74 16.30 21.41 24.38
N GLY A 75 16.56 21.12 23.11
CA GLY A 75 17.82 21.39 22.44
C GLY A 75 17.88 22.79 21.85
N SER A 76 17.70 22.90 20.53
CA SER A 76 17.76 24.17 19.81
C SER A 76 16.50 25.03 19.95
N GLY A 77 15.38 24.45 20.41
CA GLY A 77 14.06 25.07 20.41
C GLY A 77 13.52 25.41 19.02
N THR A 78 14.26 25.08 17.96
CA THR A 78 13.99 25.51 16.58
C THR A 78 14.25 24.38 15.61
N PHE A 79 13.25 24.09 14.76
CA PHE A 79 13.40 23.18 13.64
C PHE A 79 13.76 23.98 12.39
N LYS A 80 15.06 24.01 12.07
CA LYS A 80 15.56 24.68 10.85
C LYS A 80 15.34 23.76 9.65
N GLY A 81 14.13 23.81 9.10
CA GLY A 81 13.73 23.03 7.93
C GLY A 81 12.27 23.28 7.60
N GLY A 82 11.98 23.57 6.34
CA GLY A 82 10.62 23.85 5.88
C GLY A 82 10.61 24.17 4.40
N TYR A 83 9.47 23.92 3.76
CA TYR A 83 9.22 24.27 2.39
C TYR A 83 8.38 25.55 2.35
N THR A 84 8.43 26.31 1.25
CA THR A 84 7.58 27.49 1.05
C THR A 84 6.08 27.19 1.27
N TYR A 85 5.66 25.96 0.96
CA TYR A 85 4.28 25.50 1.11
C TYR A 85 4.04 24.61 2.35
N SER A 86 4.97 24.57 3.30
CA SER A 86 4.73 23.92 4.60
C SER A 86 3.53 24.58 5.28
N GLY A 87 2.48 23.79 5.56
CA GLY A 87 1.24 24.30 6.15
C GLY A 87 0.32 25.05 5.17
N HIS A 88 0.42 24.80 3.86
CA HIS A 88 -0.45 25.43 2.86
C HIS A 88 -1.93 25.24 3.20
N ALA A 89 -2.63 26.35 3.50
CA ALA A 89 -4.00 26.34 4.06
C ALA A 89 -5.00 25.51 3.22
N THR A 90 -5.01 25.66 1.90
CA THR A 90 -5.90 24.87 1.02
C THR A 90 -5.61 23.37 1.06
N ALA A 91 -4.34 22.99 1.13
CA ALA A 91 -3.93 21.60 1.20
C ALA A 91 -4.29 20.99 2.55
N CYS A 92 -4.14 21.75 3.64
CA CYS A 92 -4.62 21.39 4.97
C CYS A 92 -6.15 21.25 5.01
N ALA A 93 -6.90 22.15 4.38
CA ALA A 93 -8.36 22.07 4.32
C ALA A 93 -8.84 20.80 3.59
N ALA A 94 -8.23 20.47 2.44
CA ALA A 94 -8.50 19.24 1.71
C ALA A 94 -8.16 18.00 2.57
N ALA A 95 -7.00 18.01 3.24
CA ALA A 95 -6.62 16.94 4.16
C ALA A 95 -7.65 16.76 5.28
N ILE A 96 -8.07 17.83 5.96
CA ILE A 96 -9.08 17.78 7.01
C ILE A 96 -10.39 17.17 6.50
N ALA A 97 -10.86 17.57 5.32
CA ALA A 97 -12.08 17.03 4.73
C ALA A 97 -11.97 15.51 4.49
N VAL A 98 -10.86 15.06 3.90
CA VAL A 98 -10.59 13.63 3.65
C VAL A 98 -10.45 12.84 4.94
N GLN A 99 -9.74 13.37 5.93
CA GLN A 99 -9.56 12.71 7.23
C GLN A 99 -10.89 12.60 8.00
N LYS A 100 -11.81 13.56 7.87
CA LYS A 100 -13.17 13.44 8.44
C LYS A 100 -13.96 12.29 7.83
N VAL A 101 -13.85 12.08 6.52
CA VAL A 101 -14.49 10.93 5.83
C VAL A 101 -13.86 9.62 6.27
N LEU A 102 -12.52 9.52 6.27
CA LEU A 102 -11.78 8.32 6.67
C LEU A 102 -12.08 7.89 8.11
N ARG A 103 -12.25 8.86 9.02
CA ARG A 103 -12.60 8.64 10.43
C ARG A 103 -14.11 8.55 10.67
N GLY A 104 -14.91 8.67 9.62
CA GLY A 104 -16.36 8.54 9.69
C GLY A 104 -16.77 7.14 10.15
N PRO A 105 -17.92 7.00 10.85
CA PRO A 105 -18.40 5.70 11.32
C PRO A 105 -18.48 4.67 10.18
N GLY A 106 -17.93 3.48 10.43
CA GLY A 106 -17.99 2.36 9.49
C GLY A 106 -17.07 2.43 8.27
N PHE A 107 -16.34 3.53 8.04
CA PHE A 107 -15.48 3.64 6.85
C PHE A 107 -14.34 2.61 6.86
N LEU A 108 -13.58 2.52 7.96
CA LEU A 108 -12.49 1.55 8.06
C LEU A 108 -13.01 0.10 8.11
N ASP A 109 -14.19 -0.13 8.69
CA ASP A 109 -14.80 -1.47 8.70
C ASP A 109 -15.28 -1.89 7.31
N HIS A 110 -15.79 -0.93 6.51
CA HIS A 110 -16.03 -1.14 5.10
C HIS A 110 -14.74 -1.55 4.38
N VAL A 111 -13.63 -0.83 4.57
CA VAL A 111 -12.35 -1.17 3.94
C VAL A 111 -11.84 -2.56 4.36
N LYS A 112 -11.98 -2.95 5.63
CA LYS A 112 -11.64 -4.30 6.08
C LYS A 112 -12.52 -5.35 5.40
N THR A 113 -13.83 -5.11 5.34
CA THR A 113 -14.81 -6.03 4.76
C THR A 113 -14.55 -6.24 3.27
N THR A 114 -14.37 -5.15 2.52
CA THR A 114 -14.10 -5.21 1.08
C THR A 114 -12.70 -5.72 0.77
N GLY A 115 -11.70 -5.42 1.61
CA GLY A 115 -10.36 -6.00 1.50
C GLY A 115 -10.36 -7.52 1.68
N ASN A 116 -11.11 -8.03 2.67
CA ASN A 116 -11.28 -9.47 2.87
C ASN A 116 -12.00 -10.12 1.68
N LEU A 117 -13.04 -9.46 1.16
CA LEU A 117 -13.74 -9.93 -0.04
C LEU A 117 -12.82 -9.96 -1.26
N LEU A 118 -12.04 -8.90 -1.51
CA LEU A 118 -11.07 -8.86 -2.60
C LEU A 118 -10.05 -9.99 -2.48
N SER A 119 -9.49 -10.20 -1.28
CA SER A 119 -8.57 -11.30 -1.03
C SER A 119 -9.21 -12.66 -1.33
N ALA A 120 -10.45 -12.89 -0.89
CA ALA A 120 -11.18 -14.12 -1.15
C ALA A 120 -11.42 -14.35 -2.65
N ARG A 121 -11.90 -13.33 -3.37
CA ARG A 121 -12.16 -13.42 -4.82
C ARG A 121 -10.88 -13.61 -5.65
N LEU A 122 -9.78 -12.96 -5.27
CA LEU A 122 -8.48 -13.20 -5.90
C LEU A 122 -8.02 -14.65 -5.68
N ASN A 123 -8.16 -15.18 -4.47
CA ASN A 123 -7.82 -16.57 -4.19
C ASN A 123 -8.72 -17.56 -4.93
N GLU A 124 -10.01 -17.27 -5.07
CA GLU A 124 -10.93 -18.07 -5.88
C GLU A 124 -10.49 -18.09 -7.35
N ARG A 125 -10.16 -16.93 -7.92
CA ARG A 125 -9.80 -16.81 -9.35
C ARG A 125 -8.41 -17.32 -9.69
N PHE A 126 -7.44 -17.07 -8.81
CA PHE A 126 -6.02 -17.28 -9.09
C PHE A 126 -5.35 -18.32 -8.19
N GLY A 127 -6.00 -18.76 -7.13
CA GLY A 127 -5.41 -19.66 -6.14
C GLY A 127 -5.06 -21.04 -6.68
N GLN A 128 -5.51 -21.41 -7.88
CA GLN A 128 -5.05 -22.59 -8.61
C GLN A 128 -4.41 -22.30 -9.97
N HIS A 129 -4.17 -21.02 -10.29
CA HIS A 129 -3.64 -20.62 -11.58
C HIS A 129 -2.16 -21.06 -11.72
N PRO A 130 -1.75 -21.71 -12.83
CA PRO A 130 -0.41 -22.29 -12.98
C PRO A 130 0.70 -21.26 -12.95
N HIS A 131 0.39 -20.00 -13.33
CA HIS A 131 1.36 -18.91 -13.37
C HIS A 131 1.22 -17.89 -12.22
N VAL A 132 0.47 -18.22 -11.16
CA VAL A 132 0.37 -17.37 -9.96
C VAL A 132 1.10 -18.05 -8.80
N GLY A 133 2.19 -17.41 -8.35
CA GLY A 133 3.06 -17.94 -7.31
C GLY A 133 2.61 -17.57 -5.90
N ASP A 134 2.01 -16.39 -5.75
CA ASP A 134 1.53 -15.89 -4.46
C ASP A 134 0.48 -14.79 -4.63
N ILE A 135 -0.43 -14.69 -3.65
CA ILE A 135 -1.44 -13.63 -3.54
C ILE A 135 -1.31 -13.05 -2.13
N ARG A 136 -0.84 -11.81 -2.03
CA ARG A 136 -0.50 -11.20 -0.74
C ARG A 136 -0.92 -9.75 -0.64
N GLY A 137 -1.15 -9.29 0.58
CA GLY A 137 -1.50 -7.89 0.85
C GLY A 137 -2.30 -7.73 2.13
N ARG A 138 -2.74 -6.49 2.37
CA ARG A 138 -3.60 -6.12 3.50
C ARG A 138 -4.63 -5.09 3.04
N GLY A 139 -5.89 -5.28 3.42
CA GLY A 139 -6.98 -4.38 3.05
C GLY A 139 -7.08 -4.21 1.53
N MET A 140 -7.11 -2.96 1.06
CA MET A 140 -7.24 -2.61 -0.36
C MET A 140 -5.87 -2.31 -1.00
N LEU A 141 -4.85 -3.06 -0.58
CA LEU A 141 -3.52 -3.14 -1.19
C LEU A 141 -3.16 -4.62 -1.32
N MET A 142 -3.49 -5.19 -2.48
CA MET A 142 -3.30 -6.61 -2.80
C MET A 142 -2.39 -6.77 -4.01
N THR A 143 -1.63 -7.84 -4.03
CA THR A 143 -0.65 -8.16 -5.07
C THR A 143 -0.86 -9.60 -5.55
N VAL A 144 -0.87 -9.79 -6.87
CA VAL A 144 -0.77 -11.09 -7.52
C VAL A 144 0.63 -11.20 -8.12
N GLU A 145 1.41 -12.18 -7.64
CA GLU A 145 2.75 -12.48 -8.14
C GLU A 145 2.71 -13.55 -9.22
N LEU A 146 3.45 -13.31 -10.30
CA LEU A 146 3.47 -14.14 -11.49
C LEU A 146 4.79 -14.90 -11.58
N VAL A 147 4.69 -16.19 -11.89
CA VAL A 147 5.82 -17.11 -11.95
C VAL A 147 5.64 -18.06 -13.13
N GLU A 148 6.74 -18.47 -13.74
CA GLU A 148 6.74 -19.45 -14.83
C GLU A 148 6.33 -20.83 -14.29
N ASP A 149 6.90 -21.23 -13.15
CA ASP A 149 6.58 -22.47 -12.45
C ASP A 149 6.14 -22.17 -11.01
N ARG A 150 4.88 -22.52 -10.70
CA ARG A 150 4.28 -22.30 -9.38
C ARG A 150 4.90 -23.14 -8.26
N SER A 151 5.37 -24.34 -8.57
CA SER A 151 5.93 -25.27 -7.57
C SER A 151 7.30 -24.81 -7.07
N THR A 152 8.12 -24.32 -7.99
CA THR A 152 9.48 -23.82 -7.71
C THR A 152 9.52 -22.33 -7.44
N LYS A 153 8.45 -21.60 -7.81
CA LYS A 153 8.38 -20.13 -7.86
C LYS A 153 9.41 -19.52 -8.81
N ALA A 154 9.83 -20.25 -9.83
CA ALA A 154 10.74 -19.72 -10.85
C ALA A 154 10.06 -18.53 -11.57
N PRO A 155 10.70 -17.35 -11.62
CA PRO A 155 10.13 -16.20 -12.30
C PRO A 155 10.19 -16.39 -13.82
N PHE A 156 9.31 -15.71 -14.54
CA PHE A 156 9.50 -15.52 -15.98
C PHE A 156 10.79 -14.72 -16.25
N ALA A 157 11.39 -14.93 -17.43
CA ALA A 157 12.50 -14.10 -17.89
C ALA A 157 12.05 -12.64 -18.02
N ALA A 158 12.86 -11.68 -17.55
CA ALA A 158 12.53 -10.25 -17.59
C ALA A 158 12.18 -9.73 -19.00
N SER A 159 12.75 -10.33 -20.05
CA SER A 159 12.44 -10.00 -21.44
C SER A 159 10.99 -10.29 -21.85
N GLN A 160 10.27 -11.09 -21.06
CA GLN A 160 8.85 -11.36 -21.29
C GLN A 160 7.95 -10.21 -20.83
N ASP A 161 8.39 -9.35 -19.91
CA ASP A 161 7.68 -8.16 -19.42
C ASP A 161 6.19 -8.44 -19.10
N LEU A 162 5.95 -9.52 -18.35
CA LEU A 162 4.61 -10.11 -18.24
C LEU A 162 3.64 -9.19 -17.49
N SER A 163 4.10 -8.54 -16.42
CA SER A 163 3.28 -7.58 -15.67
C SER A 163 2.78 -6.43 -16.55
N SER A 164 3.62 -5.92 -17.45
CA SER A 164 3.28 -4.88 -18.44
C SER A 164 2.28 -5.39 -19.49
N LYS A 165 2.47 -6.60 -20.03
CA LYS A 165 1.49 -7.23 -20.94
C LYS A 165 0.12 -7.39 -20.30
N ILE A 166 0.07 -7.83 -19.04
CA ILE A 166 -1.18 -7.96 -18.29
C ILE A 166 -1.80 -6.59 -18.07
N TYR A 167 -1.01 -5.58 -17.70
CA TYR A 167 -1.50 -4.21 -17.58
C TYR A 167 -2.12 -3.69 -18.88
N GLN A 168 -1.47 -3.90 -20.03
CA GLN A 168 -2.00 -3.48 -21.33
C GLN A 168 -3.32 -4.19 -21.67
N ASN A 169 -3.38 -5.51 -21.42
CA ASN A 169 -4.61 -6.29 -21.59
C ASN A 169 -5.75 -5.85 -20.66
N ALA A 170 -5.44 -5.57 -19.39
CA ALA A 170 -6.39 -5.07 -18.41
C ALA A 170 -6.88 -3.67 -18.79
N GLN A 171 -5.97 -2.78 -19.21
CA GLN A 171 -6.28 -1.42 -19.64
C GLN A 171 -7.21 -1.42 -20.86
N ALA A 172 -6.93 -2.27 -21.85
CA ALA A 172 -7.80 -2.43 -23.03
C ALA A 172 -9.23 -2.89 -22.66
N ARG A 173 -9.38 -3.55 -21.50
CA ARG A 173 -10.66 -4.00 -20.91
C ARG A 173 -11.25 -3.00 -19.91
N GLY A 174 -10.63 -1.84 -19.74
CA GLY A 174 -11.10 -0.78 -18.83
C GLY A 174 -10.63 -0.90 -17.38
N LEU A 175 -9.69 -1.80 -17.07
CA LEU A 175 -9.10 -1.94 -15.74
C LEU A 175 -7.69 -1.36 -15.69
N ILE A 176 -7.47 -0.38 -14.82
CA ILE A 176 -6.13 0.17 -14.54
C ILE A 176 -5.55 -0.52 -13.31
N THR A 177 -4.43 -1.22 -13.49
CA THR A 177 -3.65 -1.84 -12.40
C THR A 177 -2.27 -1.19 -12.29
N HIS A 178 -1.47 -1.63 -11.32
CA HIS A 178 -0.05 -1.32 -11.25
C HIS A 178 0.76 -2.55 -11.68
N ALA A 179 1.45 -2.47 -12.82
CA ALA A 179 2.48 -3.42 -13.21
C ALA A 179 3.79 -3.07 -12.49
N LEU A 180 4.38 -4.03 -11.79
CA LEU A 180 5.65 -3.88 -11.09
C LEU A 180 6.56 -5.06 -11.40
N THR A 181 7.86 -4.79 -11.46
CA THR A 181 8.90 -5.78 -11.73
C THR A 181 10.01 -5.74 -10.67
N GLY A 182 10.86 -6.76 -10.65
CA GLY A 182 12.13 -6.76 -9.90
C GLY A 182 12.03 -7.16 -8.43
N THR A 183 10.98 -7.86 -8.01
CA THR A 183 10.79 -8.18 -6.58
C THR A 183 11.81 -9.18 -6.04
N ILE A 184 12.48 -9.96 -6.90
CA ILE A 184 13.47 -10.95 -6.45
C ILE A 184 14.82 -10.29 -6.19
N ASP A 185 15.35 -9.55 -7.17
CA ASP A 185 16.71 -9.02 -7.15
C ASP A 185 16.83 -7.60 -7.74
N GLY A 186 15.71 -6.94 -7.98
CA GLY A 186 15.64 -5.64 -8.67
C GLY A 186 15.58 -5.73 -10.19
N TYR A 187 15.68 -6.93 -10.78
CA TYR A 187 15.64 -7.15 -12.22
C TYR A 187 14.53 -8.13 -12.67
N VAL A 188 14.38 -9.27 -11.98
CA VAL A 188 13.34 -10.28 -12.29
C VAL A 188 12.21 -10.34 -11.24
N GLY A 189 11.06 -10.86 -11.67
CA GLY A 189 9.85 -11.06 -10.86
C GLY A 189 8.75 -10.08 -11.24
N ASP A 190 7.60 -10.60 -11.66
CA ASP A 190 6.47 -9.83 -12.20
C ASP A 190 5.27 -9.83 -11.24
N HIS A 191 4.67 -8.65 -11.04
CA HIS A 191 3.56 -8.50 -10.11
C HIS A 191 2.52 -7.52 -10.65
N VAL A 192 1.26 -7.85 -10.38
CA VAL A 192 0.15 -6.91 -10.56
C VAL A 192 -0.37 -6.50 -9.21
N VAL A 193 -0.34 -5.20 -8.93
CA VAL A 193 -0.83 -4.62 -7.68
C VAL A 193 -2.18 -3.95 -7.90
N ILE A 194 -3.13 -4.34 -7.07
CA ILE A 194 -4.47 -3.76 -6.97
C ILE A 194 -4.46 -2.82 -5.76
N ALA A 195 -4.57 -1.53 -6.04
CA ALA A 195 -4.59 -0.48 -5.04
C ALA A 195 -5.64 0.59 -5.37
N ARG A 196 -5.89 1.51 -4.44
CA ARG A 196 -6.71 2.74 -4.59
C ARG A 196 -8.23 2.61 -4.40
N LEU A 197 -8.70 1.44 -3.98
CA LEU A 197 -10.10 1.06 -3.93
C LEU A 197 -10.79 1.22 -2.54
N VAL A 198 -10.72 2.38 -1.86
CA VAL A 198 -11.27 2.49 -0.48
C VAL A 198 -12.79 2.73 -0.39
N ILE A 199 -13.47 2.93 -1.52
CA ILE A 199 -14.93 3.16 -1.59
C ILE A 199 -15.63 2.13 -2.49
N VAL A 200 -14.99 0.98 -2.76
CA VAL A 200 -15.52 -0.01 -3.70
C VAL A 200 -16.69 -0.78 -3.15
N THR A 201 -17.56 -1.23 -4.05
CA THR A 201 -18.62 -2.19 -3.75
C THR A 201 -18.16 -3.62 -4.03
N SER A 202 -18.92 -4.60 -3.57
CA SER A 202 -18.72 -6.01 -3.94
C SER A 202 -18.77 -6.22 -5.46
N GLY A 203 -19.73 -5.60 -6.14
CA GLY A 203 -19.83 -5.66 -7.60
C GLY A 203 -18.58 -5.11 -8.31
N ASN A 204 -17.97 -4.04 -7.79
CA ASN A 204 -16.71 -3.55 -8.33
C ASN A 204 -15.57 -4.56 -8.14
N ILE A 205 -15.50 -5.23 -6.99
CA ILE A 205 -14.48 -6.25 -6.73
C ILE A 205 -14.60 -7.40 -7.73
N ASP A 206 -15.83 -7.87 -7.95
CA ASP A 206 -16.10 -8.96 -8.89
C ASP A 206 -15.66 -8.59 -10.30
N THR A 207 -16.02 -7.39 -10.76
CA THR A 207 -15.56 -6.86 -12.06
C THR A 207 -14.04 -6.76 -12.13
N ILE A 208 -13.38 -6.26 -11.09
CA ILE A 208 -11.92 -6.11 -11.07
C ILE A 208 -11.22 -7.46 -11.18
N VAL A 209 -11.68 -8.45 -10.41
CA VAL A 209 -11.08 -9.79 -10.41
C VAL A 209 -11.30 -10.49 -11.74
N GLU A 210 -12.48 -10.36 -12.34
CA GLU A 210 -12.77 -10.96 -13.64
C GLU A 210 -11.91 -10.35 -14.76
N LEU A 211 -11.89 -9.02 -14.87
CA LEU A 211 -11.09 -8.34 -15.90
C LEU A 211 -9.59 -8.60 -15.74
N LEU A 212 -9.10 -8.71 -14.50
CA LEU A 212 -7.71 -9.10 -14.24
C LEU A 212 -7.46 -10.56 -14.64
N GLY A 213 -8.42 -11.45 -14.39
CA GLY A 213 -8.36 -12.85 -14.81
C GLY A 213 -8.22 -12.96 -16.33
N GLU A 214 -9.15 -12.37 -17.07
CA GLU A 214 -9.12 -12.35 -18.54
C GLU A 214 -7.82 -11.72 -19.09
N ALA A 215 -7.32 -10.66 -18.45
CA ALA A 215 -6.08 -10.02 -18.85
C ALA A 215 -4.84 -10.88 -18.58
N THR A 216 -4.87 -11.67 -17.50
CA THR A 216 -3.79 -12.60 -17.14
C THR A 216 -3.77 -13.78 -18.10
N ASP A 217 -4.92 -14.41 -18.32
CA ASP A 217 -5.07 -15.56 -19.24
C ASP A 217 -4.68 -15.20 -20.68
N ALA A 218 -4.87 -13.95 -21.10
CA ALA A 218 -4.49 -13.49 -22.44
C ALA A 218 -2.98 -13.21 -22.59
N ALA A 219 -2.25 -13.09 -21.49
CA ALA A 219 -0.83 -12.70 -21.50
C ALA A 219 0.13 -13.87 -21.29
N VAL A 220 -0.35 -14.98 -20.73
CA VAL A 220 0.39 -16.21 -20.41
C VAL A 220 0.16 -17.31 -21.43
#